data_AF-A0A967KAK9-F1
#
_entry.id   AF-A0A967KAK9-F1
#
_cell.length_a   1.000
_cell.length_b   1.000
_cell.length_c   1.000
_cell.angle_alpha   90.00
_cell.angle_beta   90.00
_cell.angle_gamma   90.00
#
_symmetry.space_group_name_H-M   'P 1'
#
loop_
_entity.id
_entity.type
_entity.pdbx_description
1 polymer ?
#
loop_
_entity_poly.entity_id
_entity_poly.type
_entity_poly.pdbx_seq_one_letter_code
_entity_poly.pdbx_strand_id
1 'polypeptide(L)'
;AEERQRKQKRAVSLEELFEQYQTGEIPELRLVIKADVQGSLEPIISTLEDLEEGDIGVNILHADTGNITESDVMLASASQAIVIGFNVDADSAARRMADTEGISIRTYNIIYRLTEDIEKALKGMLEPEEEKVVIGKAQVL
;
A
#
# COMPACT_ATOMS: atom_id res chain seq x y z
N ALA A 1 -32.08 -1.56 -37.19
CA ALA A 1 -31.67 -0.91 -35.93
C ALA A 1 -31.71 -1.97 -34.86
N GLU A 2 -30.57 -2.59 -34.57
CA GLU A 2 -30.40 -3.58 -33.50
C GLU A 2 -29.49 -2.94 -32.45
N GLU A 3 -30.08 -2.52 -31.33
CA GLU A 3 -29.36 -2.06 -30.16
C GLU A 3 -28.67 -3.26 -29.48
N ARG A 4 -27.36 -3.39 -29.68
CA ARG A 4 -26.52 -4.29 -28.88
C ARG A 4 -26.31 -3.69 -27.49
N GLN A 5 -27.07 -4.23 -26.54
CA GLN A 5 -26.80 -4.39 -25.11
C GLN A 5 -25.60 -3.63 -24.54
N ARG A 6 -25.95 -2.65 -23.71
CA ARG A 6 -25.21 -2.16 -22.54
C ARG A 6 -24.51 -3.29 -21.79
N LYS A 7 -23.18 -3.20 -21.65
CA LYS A 7 -22.52 -3.54 -20.38
C LYS A 7 -22.32 -2.23 -19.62
N GLN A 8 -23.38 -1.78 -18.96
CA GLN A 8 -23.26 -0.80 -17.88
C GLN A 8 -22.29 -1.41 -16.86
N LYS A 9 -21.14 -0.76 -16.67
CA LYS A 9 -20.31 -0.95 -15.47
C LYS A 9 -21.29 -0.93 -14.30
N ARG A 10 -21.37 -2.03 -13.54
CA ARG A 10 -22.23 -2.13 -12.36
C ARG A 10 -21.97 -0.88 -11.52
N ALA A 11 -22.96 0.00 -11.44
CA ALA A 11 -22.93 1.08 -10.50
C ALA A 11 -22.98 0.41 -9.13
N VAL A 12 -21.90 0.53 -8.37
CA VAL A 12 -21.84 0.10 -6.97
C VAL A 12 -23.04 0.71 -6.26
N SER A 13 -23.85 -0.11 -5.60
CA SER A 13 -25.09 0.37 -4.99
C SER A 13 -24.78 1.18 -3.74
N LEU A 14 -25.69 2.09 -3.38
CA LEU A 14 -25.54 2.88 -2.16
C LEU A 14 -25.51 1.98 -0.91
N GLU A 15 -26.12 0.79 -0.97
CA GLU A 15 -26.04 -0.21 0.09
C GLU A 15 -24.65 -0.85 0.22
N GLU A 16 -23.98 -1.18 -0.89
CA GLU A 16 -22.60 -1.72 -0.89
C GLU A 16 -21.59 -0.70 -0.33
N LEU A 17 -21.79 0.60 -0.61
CA LEU A 17 -20.99 1.69 -0.03
C LEU A 17 -21.27 1.90 1.47
N PHE A 18 -22.47 1.57 1.95
CA PHE A 18 -22.84 1.72 3.37
C PHE A 18 -22.34 0.55 4.23
N GLU A 19 -22.26 -0.66 3.67
CA GLU A 19 -21.63 -1.82 4.31
C GLU A 19 -20.11 -1.64 4.47
N GLN A 20 -19.43 -1.06 3.47
CA GLN A 20 -18.01 -0.68 3.59
C GLN A 20 -17.77 0.40 4.66
N TYR A 21 -18.73 1.32 4.86
CA TYR A 21 -18.62 2.44 5.81
C TYR A 21 -18.86 2.04 7.28
N GLN A 22 -19.50 0.90 7.57
CA GLN A 22 -19.84 0.49 8.94
C GLN A 22 -18.83 -0.47 9.61
N THR A 23 -17.86 -1.03 8.88
CA THR A 23 -17.15 -2.24 9.34
C THR A 23 -15.67 -2.02 9.73
N GLY A 24 -15.15 -0.79 9.73
CA GLY A 24 -13.77 -0.51 10.14
C GLY A 24 -12.76 -0.81 9.03
N GLU A 25 -12.28 0.24 8.36
CA GLU A 25 -11.21 0.12 7.37
C GLU A 25 -9.96 -0.44 8.04
N ILE A 26 -9.54 -1.64 7.61
CA ILE A 26 -8.26 -2.22 7.98
C ILE A 26 -7.18 -1.24 7.50
N PRO A 27 -6.31 -0.71 8.39
CA PRO A 27 -5.18 0.09 7.97
C PRO A 27 -4.38 -0.66 6.91
N GLU A 28 -4.16 -0.05 5.75
CA GLU A 28 -3.40 -0.66 4.68
C GLU A 28 -2.26 0.24 4.22
N LEU A 29 -1.11 -0.36 3.92
CA LEU A 29 -0.02 0.33 3.27
C LEU A 29 -0.19 0.22 1.75
N ARG A 30 -0.48 1.34 1.10
CA ARG A 30 -0.65 1.40 -0.35
C ARG A 30 0.68 1.57 -1.07
N LEU A 31 0.91 0.76 -2.09
CA LEU A 31 2.17 0.68 -2.83
C LEU A 31 1.95 0.85 -4.34
N VAL A 32 2.87 1.59 -4.98
CA VAL A 32 3.09 1.56 -6.43
C VAL A 32 4.46 0.94 -6.67
N ILE A 33 4.54 -0.13 -7.47
CA ILE A 33 5.76 -0.91 -7.66
C ILE A 33 6.24 -0.80 -9.10
N LYS A 34 7.53 -0.51 -9.26
CA LYS A 34 8.25 -0.57 -10.54
C LYS A 34 9.42 -1.52 -10.45
N ALA A 35 9.62 -2.35 -11.47
CA ALA A 35 10.80 -3.21 -11.55
C ALA A 35 11.48 -3.13 -12.91
N ASP A 36 12.73 -3.58 -12.99
CA ASP A 36 13.50 -3.61 -14.23
C ASP A 36 12.93 -4.60 -15.24
N VAL A 37 12.51 -5.77 -14.76
CA VAL A 37 11.95 -6.86 -15.57
C VAL A 37 10.75 -7.50 -14.90
N GLN A 38 9.89 -8.09 -15.72
CA GLN A 38 8.70 -8.82 -15.30
C GLN A 38 9.02 -9.85 -14.21
N GLY A 39 10.03 -10.71 -14.43
CA GLY A 39 10.37 -11.80 -13.52
C GLY A 39 10.82 -11.40 -12.11
N SER A 40 11.08 -10.11 -11.88
CA SER A 40 11.33 -9.55 -10.56
C SER A 40 10.03 -9.16 -9.85
N LEU A 41 8.97 -8.80 -10.59
CA LEU A 41 7.68 -8.37 -10.03
C LEU A 41 6.94 -9.52 -9.35
N GLU A 42 6.79 -10.68 -9.98
CA GLU A 42 5.98 -11.76 -9.41
C GLU A 42 6.50 -12.23 -8.03
N PRO A 43 7.82 -12.46 -7.83
CA PRO A 43 8.34 -12.79 -6.51
C PRO A 43 8.14 -11.67 -5.48
N ILE A 44 8.25 -10.40 -5.88
CA ILE A 44 8.04 -9.26 -4.98
C ILE A 44 6.59 -9.22 -4.53
N ILE A 45 5.63 -9.30 -5.46
CA ILE A 45 4.20 -9.28 -5.17
C ILE A 45 3.83 -10.44 -4.25
N SER A 46 4.23 -11.67 -4.60
CA SER A 46 3.96 -12.85 -3.77
C SER A 46 4.51 -12.70 -2.36
N THR A 47 5.71 -12.14 -2.20
CA THR A 47 6.30 -11.98 -0.86
C THR A 47 5.59 -10.87 -0.07
N LEU A 48 5.06 -9.84 -0.73
CA LEU A 48 4.32 -8.75 -0.07
C LEU A 48 2.91 -9.18 0.33
N GLU A 49 2.26 -10.03 -0.47
CA GLU A 49 0.97 -10.64 -0.11
C GLU A 49 1.11 -11.58 1.10
N ASP A 50 2.23 -12.32 1.20
CA ASP A 50 2.54 -13.16 2.36
C ASP A 50 2.77 -12.35 3.66
N LEU A 51 3.03 -11.05 3.57
CA LEU A 51 3.23 -10.15 4.73
C LEU A 51 1.93 -9.62 5.33
N GLU A 52 0.77 -9.93 4.74
CA GLU A 52 -0.53 -9.60 5.32
C GLU A 52 -0.77 -10.41 6.61
N GLU A 53 -0.36 -9.86 7.75
CA GLU A 53 -0.59 -10.45 9.07
C GLU A 53 -1.61 -9.63 9.89
N GLY A 54 -2.78 -10.21 10.14
CA GLY A 54 -3.74 -9.71 11.14
C GLY A 54 -4.52 -8.47 10.70
N ASP A 55 -4.36 -7.37 11.44
CA ASP A 55 -5.20 -6.16 11.35
C ASP A 55 -4.61 -5.06 10.45
N ILE A 56 -3.53 -5.31 9.70
CA ILE A 56 -2.95 -4.35 8.73
C ILE A 56 -2.57 -5.08 7.43
N GLY A 57 -2.97 -4.52 6.28
CA GLY A 57 -2.74 -5.11 4.96
C GLY A 57 -1.75 -4.35 4.07
N VAL A 58 -1.35 -4.97 2.95
CA VAL A 58 -0.54 -4.34 1.90
C VAL A 58 -1.37 -4.27 0.62
N ASN A 59 -1.59 -3.06 0.10
CA ASN A 59 -2.40 -2.87 -1.10
C ASN A 59 -1.55 -2.37 -2.26
N ILE A 60 -1.35 -3.22 -3.26
CA ILE A 60 -0.57 -2.88 -4.46
C ILE A 60 -1.51 -2.26 -5.50
N LEU A 61 -1.46 -0.92 -5.62
CA LEU A 61 -2.32 -0.16 -6.53
C LEU A 61 -1.92 -0.34 -8.01
N HIS A 62 -0.62 -0.45 -8.24
CA HIS A 62 -0.07 -0.60 -9.58
C HIS A 62 1.31 -1.25 -9.51
N ALA A 63 1.55 -2.23 -10.39
CA ALA A 63 2.84 -2.91 -10.53
C ALA A 63 3.16 -3.03 -12.02
N ASP A 64 4.30 -2.50 -12.45
CA ASP A 64 4.70 -2.51 -13.86
C ASP A 64 6.23 -2.46 -14.00
N THR A 65 6.73 -2.67 -15.22
CA THR A 65 8.16 -2.64 -15.53
C THR A 65 8.61 -1.26 -16.03
N GLY A 66 9.88 -0.95 -15.84
CA GLY A 66 10.50 0.31 -16.25
C GLY A 66 10.82 1.26 -15.10
N ASN A 67 11.45 2.39 -15.43
CA ASN A 67 11.82 3.42 -14.45
C ASN A 67 10.58 4.10 -13.86
N ILE A 68 10.77 4.73 -12.70
CA ILE A 68 9.70 5.46 -12.02
C ILE A 68 9.50 6.82 -12.69
N THR A 69 8.27 7.07 -13.13
CA THR A 69 7.85 8.27 -13.87
C THR A 69 6.98 9.21 -13.02
N GLU A 70 6.71 10.41 -13.54
CA GLU A 70 5.79 11.36 -12.90
C GLU A 70 4.37 10.80 -12.74
N SER A 71 3.91 9.99 -13.68
CA SER A 71 2.58 9.37 -13.61
C SER A 71 2.45 8.44 -12.41
N ASP A 72 3.51 7.71 -12.06
CA ASP A 72 3.53 6.81 -10.93
C ASP A 72 3.50 7.57 -9.61
N VAL A 73 4.23 8.69 -9.53
CA VAL A 73 4.22 9.60 -8.39
C VAL A 73 2.86 10.29 -8.25
N MET A 74 2.24 10.70 -9.36
CA MET A 74 0.91 11.31 -9.37
C MET A 74 -0.16 10.33 -8.87
N LEU A 75 -0.11 9.07 -9.32
CA LEU A 75 -0.99 8.02 -8.81
C LEU A 75 -0.78 7.83 -7.30
N ALA A 76 0.48 7.78 -6.86
CA ALA A 76 0.80 7.63 -5.45
C ALA A 76 0.30 8.81 -4.61
N SER A 77 0.42 10.05 -5.09
CA SER A 77 -0.13 11.24 -4.43
C SER A 77 -1.66 11.18 -4.32
N ALA A 78 -2.35 10.83 -5.40
CA ALA A 78 -3.81 10.74 -5.42
C ALA A 78 -4.37 9.67 -4.47
N SER A 79 -3.60 8.61 -4.18
CA SER A 79 -4.04 7.46 -3.37
C SER A 79 -3.35 7.34 -2.02
N GLN A 80 -2.49 8.30 -1.63
CA GLN A 80 -1.68 8.24 -0.42
C GLN A 80 -0.80 6.97 -0.34
N ALA A 81 -0.20 6.61 -1.47
CA ALA A 81 0.70 5.46 -1.58
C ALA A 81 2.17 5.89 -1.55
N ILE A 82 3.05 4.93 -1.29
CA ILE A 82 4.50 5.09 -1.49
C ILE A 82 4.93 4.39 -2.78
N VAL A 83 6.03 4.87 -3.37
CA VAL A 83 6.56 4.30 -4.62
C VAL A 83 7.78 3.45 -4.31
N ILE A 84 7.77 2.21 -4.79
CA ILE A 84 8.82 1.22 -4.62
C ILE A 84 9.43 0.89 -5.99
N GLY A 85 10.74 1.05 -6.12
CA GLY A 85 11.51 0.64 -7.29
C GLY A 85 12.37 -0.58 -6.97
N PHE A 86 12.36 -1.59 -7.83
CA PHE A 86 13.28 -2.73 -7.76
C PHE A 86 14.22 -2.75 -8.95
N ASN A 87 15.51 -2.58 -8.69
CA ASN A 87 16.57 -2.46 -9.71
C ASN A 87 16.31 -1.37 -10.75
N VAL A 88 15.53 -0.35 -10.38
CA VAL A 88 15.19 0.81 -11.23
C VAL A 88 15.43 2.10 -10.47
N ASP A 89 15.59 3.17 -11.24
CA ASP A 89 15.73 4.52 -10.73
C ASP A 89 14.48 5.36 -11.04
N ALA A 90 14.30 6.42 -10.24
CA ALA A 90 13.32 7.45 -10.54
C ALA A 90 13.91 8.54 -11.42
N ASP A 91 13.16 8.93 -12.45
CA ASP A 91 13.50 10.02 -13.35
C ASP A 91 13.60 11.34 -12.58
N SER A 92 14.40 12.27 -13.08
CA SER A 92 14.61 13.58 -12.42
C SER A 92 13.32 14.39 -12.24
N ALA A 93 12.35 14.22 -13.13
CA ALA A 93 11.05 14.85 -13.03
C ALA A 93 10.20 14.20 -11.91
N ALA A 94 10.18 12.86 -11.86
CA ALA A 94 9.50 12.09 -10.82
C ALA A 94 10.03 12.41 -9.41
N ARG A 95 11.36 12.49 -9.23
CA ARG A 95 11.96 12.85 -7.92
C ARG A 95 11.52 14.24 -7.45
N ARG A 96 11.57 15.24 -8.34
CA ARG A 96 11.14 16.60 -8.02
C ARG A 96 9.66 16.68 -7.67
N MET A 97 8.83 15.92 -8.39
CA MET A 97 7.41 15.82 -8.09
C MET A 97 7.19 15.16 -6.72
N ALA A 98 7.90 14.07 -6.43
CA ALA A 98 7.78 13.36 -5.16
C ALA A 98 8.18 14.26 -3.97
N ASP A 99 9.25 15.05 -4.11
CA ASP A 99 9.65 16.03 -3.09
C ASP A 99 8.58 17.13 -2.89
N THR A 100 7.91 17.53 -3.96
CA THR A 100 6.86 18.57 -3.93
C THR A 100 5.56 18.06 -3.30
N GLU A 101 5.17 16.84 -3.65
CA GLU A 101 3.93 16.18 -3.22
C GLU A 101 4.08 15.46 -1.86
N GLY A 102 5.31 15.33 -1.35
CA GLY A 102 5.60 14.62 -0.11
C GLY A 102 5.53 13.09 -0.24
N ILE A 103 5.75 12.56 -1.44
CA ILE A 103 5.69 11.12 -1.73
C ILE A 103 7.06 10.48 -1.51
N SER A 104 7.09 9.40 -0.74
CA SER A 104 8.31 8.63 -0.51
C SER A 104 8.58 7.71 -1.70
N ILE A 105 9.73 7.90 -2.37
CA ILE A 105 10.28 6.95 -3.33
C ILE A 105 11.39 6.14 -2.67
N ARG A 106 11.29 4.81 -2.71
CA ARG A 106 12.32 3.90 -2.19
C ARG A 106 12.75 2.92 -3.27
N THR A 107 14.06 2.77 -3.45
CA THR A 107 14.64 1.87 -4.44
C THR A 107 15.41 0.76 -3.75
N TYR A 108 15.21 -0.48 -4.20
CA TYR A 108 15.84 -1.68 -3.68
C TYR A 108 16.48 -2.49 -4.81
N ASN A 109 17.42 -3.33 -4.44
CA ASN A 109 18.05 -4.30 -5.32
C ASN A 109 18.04 -5.73 -4.73
N ILE A 110 17.45 -5.90 -3.55
CA ILE A 110 17.36 -7.16 -2.81
C ILE A 110 15.95 -7.25 -2.21
N ILE A 111 15.20 -8.30 -2.56
CA ILE A 111 13.80 -8.47 -2.15
C ILE A 111 13.67 -8.51 -0.62
N TYR A 112 14.56 -9.25 0.07
CA TYR A 112 14.53 -9.34 1.53
C TYR A 112 14.64 -7.98 2.25
N ARG A 113 15.35 -7.01 1.67
CA ARG A 113 15.45 -5.66 2.26
C ARG A 113 14.17 -4.86 2.03
N LEU A 114 13.57 -5.01 0.86
CA LEU A 114 12.28 -4.41 0.54
C LEU A 114 11.23 -4.92 1.53
N THR A 115 11.12 -6.23 1.69
CA THR A 115 10.11 -6.85 2.55
C THR A 115 10.31 -6.49 4.02
N GLU A 116 11.55 -6.48 4.50
CA GLU A 116 11.88 -6.08 5.88
C GLU A 116 11.49 -4.61 6.16
N ASP A 117 11.75 -3.70 5.22
CA ASP A 117 11.38 -2.29 5.38
C ASP A 117 9.86 -2.08 5.32
N ILE A 118 9.15 -2.85 4.50
CA ILE A 118 7.68 -2.84 4.46
C ILE A 118 7.10 -3.39 5.77
N GLU A 119 7.62 -4.51 6.28
CA GLU A 119 7.21 -5.08 7.57
C GLU A 119 7.41 -4.09 8.73
N LYS A 120 8.52 -3.35 8.74
CA LYS A 120 8.77 -2.29 9.72
C LYS A 120 7.76 -1.14 9.59
N ALA A 121 7.40 -0.76 8.37
CA ALA A 121 6.40 0.28 8.13
C ALA A 121 5.02 -0.16 8.65
N LEU A 122 4.60 -1.39 8.36
CA LEU A 122 3.36 -1.99 8.87
C LEU A 122 3.35 -2.04 10.40
N LYS A 123 4.44 -2.50 11.02
CA LYS A 123 4.59 -2.52 12.48
C LYS A 123 4.52 -1.13 13.10
N GLY A 124 5.05 -0.11 12.42
CA GLY A 124 4.96 1.29 12.85
C GLY A 124 3.56 1.88 12.73
N MET A 125 2.68 1.27 11.93
CA MET A 125 1.26 1.65 11.81
C MET A 125 0.37 0.99 12.87
N LEU A 126 0.85 -0.04 13.57
CA LEU A 126 0.12 -0.65 14.69
C LEU A 126 0.02 0.33 15.85
N GLU A 127 -1.19 0.52 16.36
CA GLU A 127 -1.40 1.23 17.62
C GLU A 127 -0.74 0.44 18.77
N PRO A 128 -0.04 1.09 19.71
CA PRO A 128 0.60 0.39 20.82
C PRO A 128 -0.48 -0.27 21.70
N GLU A 129 -0.31 -1.57 22.00
CA GLU A 129 -1.17 -2.24 22.98
C GLU A 129 -1.02 -1.58 24.36
N GLU A 130 -2.11 -1.02 24.89
CA GLU A 130 -2.16 -0.52 26.27
C GLU A 130 -2.20 -1.72 27.24
N GLU A 131 -1.04 -2.20 27.69
CA GLU A 131 -1.00 -3.14 28.81
C GLU A 131 -1.42 -2.43 30.11
N LYS A 132 -2.65 -2.69 30.57
CA LYS A 132 -3.11 -2.29 31.91
C LYS A 132 -2.39 -3.12 32.97
N VAL A 133 -1.23 -2.64 33.40
CA VAL A 133 -0.52 -3.19 34.56
C VAL A 133 -1.31 -2.86 35.83
N VAL A 134 -1.93 -3.86 36.45
CA VAL A 134 -2.58 -3.71 37.76
C VAL A 134 -1.50 -3.58 38.83
N ILE A 135 -1.16 -2.35 39.20
CA ILE A 135 -0.09 -2.02 40.17
C ILE A 135 -0.44 -2.32 41.65
N GLY A 136 -1.63 -2.84 41.96
CA GLY A 136 -1.96 -3.31 43.30
C GLY A 136 -3.45 -3.38 43.60
N LYS A 137 -3.82 -4.30 44.49
CA LYS A 137 -5.13 -4.36 45.15
C LYS A 137 -5.00 -3.84 46.58
N ALA A 138 -5.76 -2.82 46.94
CA ALA A 138 -5.91 -2.38 48.32
C ALA A 138 -7.22 -2.95 48.90
N GLN A 139 -7.15 -3.50 50.12
CA GLN A 139 -8.31 -3.96 50.87
C GLN A 139 -8.59 -2.96 52.00
N VAL A 140 -9.79 -2.40 52.03
CA VAL A 140 -10.23 -1.45 53.06
C VAL A 140 -10.93 -2.26 54.16
N LEU A 141 -10.50 -2.09 55.42
CA LEU A 141 -11.09 -2.68 56.62
C LEU A 141 -12.09 -1.73 57.27
#